data_AF-A0A822EJQ3-F1
#
_entry.id   AF-A0A822EJQ3-F1
#
_cell.length_a   1.000
_cell.length_b   1.000
_cell.length_c   1.000
_cell.angle_alpha   90.00
_cell.angle_beta   90.00
_cell.angle_gamma   90.00
#
_symmetry.space_group_name_H-M   'P 1'
#
loop_
_entity.id
_entity.type
_entity.pdbx_description
1 polymer ?
#
loop_
_entity_poly.entity_id
_entity_poly.type
_entity_poly.pdbx_seq_one_letter_code
_entity_poly.pdbx_strand_id
1 'polypeptide(L)'
;IWLINVFFFTVTRTLPPLSVPPRSVVIERYPPLPEKPRDIIIERWIPYGRQTERHTIVQQAAPPIEYPKPSCTIVIYEVPQARIVRKFEQLDVTNENPEDYVASYSESLLNSTTLVQQARNVGVIEDIVTFLSKKPSQETI
;
A
#
# COMPACT_ATOMS: atom_id res chain seq x y z
N ILE A 1 -28.26 11.66 87.11
CA ILE A 1 -27.77 11.02 85.86
C ILE A 1 -28.06 12.01 84.73
N TRP A 2 -27.06 12.76 84.28
CA TRP A 2 -27.21 13.71 83.18
C TRP A 2 -26.62 13.06 81.91
N LEU A 3 -27.46 12.83 80.91
CA LEU A 3 -27.05 12.27 79.62
C LEU A 3 -26.41 13.39 78.78
N ILE A 4 -25.10 13.28 78.56
CA ILE A 4 -24.37 14.13 77.62
C ILE A 4 -24.64 13.57 76.21
N ASN A 5 -25.45 14.29 75.45
CA ASN A 5 -25.67 13.99 74.04
C ASN A 5 -24.49 14.53 73.21
N VAL A 6 -23.62 13.64 72.74
CA VAL A 6 -22.53 13.97 71.83
C VAL A 6 -23.07 13.89 70.41
N PHE A 7 -23.39 15.05 69.83
CA PHE A 7 -23.75 15.15 68.42
C PHE A 7 -22.49 15.04 67.57
N PHE A 8 -22.33 13.92 66.87
CA PHE A 8 -21.31 13.76 65.84
C PHE A 8 -21.79 14.46 64.57
N PHE A 9 -21.22 15.63 64.27
CA PHE A 9 -21.40 16.28 62.97
C PHE A 9 -20.44 15.68 61.95
N THR A 10 -20.97 14.99 60.95
CA THR A 10 -20.18 14.53 59.80
C THR A 10 -20.05 15.67 58.79
N VAL A 11 -18.85 16.24 58.67
CA VAL A 11 -18.55 17.27 57.67
C VAL A 11 -18.14 16.58 56.36
N THR A 12 -19.06 16.45 55.42
CA THR A 12 -18.76 15.97 54.07
C THR A 12 -18.15 17.10 53.24
N ARG A 13 -16.83 17.06 53.01
CA ARG A 13 -16.16 17.98 52.08
C ARG A 13 -16.11 17.35 50.69
N THR A 14 -16.69 18.01 49.71
CA THR A 14 -16.53 17.65 48.29
C THR A 14 -15.13 18.02 47.84
N LEU A 15 -14.32 17.03 47.46
CA LEU A 15 -13.01 17.27 46.89
C LEU A 15 -13.16 17.92 45.49
N PRO A 16 -12.28 18.86 45.11
CA PRO A 16 -12.29 19.40 43.77
C PRO A 16 -11.99 18.30 42.75
N PRO A 17 -12.60 18.35 41.55
CA PRO A 17 -12.29 17.41 40.49
C PRO A 17 -10.80 17.50 40.13
N LEU A 18 -10.16 16.34 39.92
CA LEU A 18 -8.78 16.27 39.42
C LEU A 18 -8.66 17.04 38.10
N SER A 19 -7.57 17.79 37.93
CA SER A 19 -7.31 18.47 36.67
C SER A 19 -7.18 17.44 35.54
N VAL A 20 -7.91 17.67 34.46
CA VAL A 20 -7.82 16.81 33.27
C VAL A 20 -6.38 16.90 32.76
N PRO A 21 -5.69 15.76 32.53
CA PRO A 21 -4.31 15.79 32.08
C PRO A 21 -4.20 16.50 30.73
N PRO A 22 -3.10 17.24 30.48
CA PRO A 22 -2.90 17.95 29.23
C PRO A 22 -2.88 16.96 28.06
N ARG A 23 -3.67 17.25 27.02
CA ARG A 23 -3.77 16.44 25.82
C ARG A 23 -2.98 17.11 24.69
N SER A 24 -2.05 16.40 24.07
CA SER A 24 -1.50 16.80 22.78
C SER A 24 -2.51 16.43 21.69
N VAL A 25 -2.77 17.35 20.77
CA VAL A 25 -3.63 17.13 19.62
C VAL A 25 -2.73 17.06 18.40
N VAL A 26 -2.44 15.85 17.93
CA VAL A 26 -1.73 15.59 16.67
C VAL A 26 -2.79 15.33 15.61
N ILE A 27 -2.88 16.19 14.60
CA ILE A 27 -3.83 16.04 13.48
C ILE A 27 -3.06 15.52 12.28
N GLU A 28 -3.14 14.21 12.06
CA GLU A 28 -2.59 13.55 10.88
C GLU A 28 -3.59 13.67 9.71
N ARG A 29 -3.16 14.28 8.60
CA ARG A 29 -3.98 14.40 7.39
C ARG A 29 -3.55 13.31 6.40
N TYR A 30 -4.26 12.17 6.44
CA TYR A 30 -4.07 11.07 5.50
C TYR A 30 -4.59 11.42 4.10
N PRO A 31 -4.03 10.81 3.02
CA PRO A 31 -4.61 10.88 1.69
C PRO A 31 -6.06 10.36 1.69
N PRO A 32 -6.89 10.74 0.70
CA PRO A 32 -8.26 10.23 0.61
C PRO A 32 -8.24 8.71 0.58
N LEU A 33 -8.95 8.08 1.52
CA LEU A 33 -9.00 6.63 1.62
C LEU A 33 -9.66 6.04 0.36
N PRO A 34 -9.21 4.86 -0.09
CA PRO A 34 -9.92 4.12 -1.12
C PRO A 34 -11.37 3.81 -0.67
N GLU A 35 -12.24 3.57 -1.64
CA GLU A 35 -13.65 3.25 -1.36
C GLU A 35 -13.78 2.05 -0.42
N LYS A 36 -14.69 2.15 0.55
CA LYS A 36 -14.96 1.08 1.52
C LYS A 36 -15.40 -0.18 0.75
N PRO A 37 -14.78 -1.35 0.98
CA PRO A 37 -15.27 -2.59 0.40
C PRO A 37 -16.70 -2.86 0.86
N ARG A 38 -17.48 -3.57 0.04
CA ARG A 38 -18.87 -3.93 0.38
C ARG A 38 -18.88 -4.76 1.66
N ASP A 39 -19.78 -4.41 2.59
CA ASP A 39 -19.92 -5.14 3.84
C ASP A 39 -20.38 -6.58 3.57
N ILE A 40 -19.58 -7.55 4.02
CA ILE A 40 -19.97 -8.97 4.08
C ILE A 40 -20.44 -9.21 5.51
N ILE A 41 -21.76 -9.34 5.68
CA ILE A 41 -22.36 -9.65 6.98
C ILE A 41 -22.23 -11.15 7.20
N ILE A 42 -21.32 -11.56 8.10
CA ILE A 42 -21.20 -12.94 8.55
C ILE A 42 -21.86 -13.03 9.92
N GLU A 43 -23.11 -13.50 9.94
CA GLU A 43 -23.83 -13.74 11.19
C GLU A 43 -23.31 -15.01 11.84
N ARG A 44 -22.44 -14.84 12.84
CA ARG A 44 -22.02 -15.93 13.72
C ARG A 44 -22.97 -15.99 14.91
N TRP A 45 -23.91 -16.92 14.84
CA TRP A 45 -24.84 -17.23 15.92
C TRP A 45 -24.06 -17.66 17.17
N ILE A 46 -24.01 -16.79 18.19
CA ILE A 46 -23.50 -17.15 19.51
C ILE A 46 -24.65 -17.85 20.26
N PRO A 47 -24.45 -19.05 20.84
CA PRO A 47 -25.51 -19.72 21.57
C PRO A 47 -25.97 -18.87 22.76
N TYR A 48 -27.28 -18.72 22.91
CA TYR A 48 -27.94 -18.06 24.03
C TYR A 48 -27.74 -18.87 25.32
N GLY A 49 -26.57 -18.74 25.93
CA GLY A 49 -26.23 -19.31 27.23
C GLY A 49 -26.07 -18.23 28.29
N ARG A 50 -26.20 -18.61 29.57
CA ARG A 50 -25.89 -17.74 30.71
C ARG A 50 -24.42 -17.31 30.62
N GLN A 51 -24.16 -16.01 30.46
CA GLN A 51 -22.82 -15.47 30.53
C GLN A 51 -22.32 -15.53 31.97
N THR A 52 -21.17 -16.15 32.19
CA THR A 52 -20.48 -16.14 33.49
C THR A 52 -20.11 -14.71 33.86
N GLU A 53 -20.54 -14.25 35.04
CA GLU A 53 -20.18 -12.93 35.56
C GLU A 53 -18.66 -12.83 35.67
N ARG A 54 -18.09 -11.84 34.97
CA ARG A 54 -16.64 -11.61 34.96
C ARG A 54 -16.23 -10.97 36.29
N HIS A 55 -15.29 -11.60 36.97
CA HIS A 55 -14.77 -11.09 38.24
C HIS A 55 -14.07 -9.75 38.01
N THR A 56 -14.53 -8.70 38.69
CA THR A 56 -13.94 -7.36 38.60
C THR A 56 -12.79 -7.25 39.61
N ILE A 57 -11.57 -7.07 39.13
CA ILE A 57 -10.41 -6.79 39.98
C ILE A 57 -10.29 -5.27 40.09
N VAL A 58 -10.45 -4.73 41.29
CA VAL A 58 -10.28 -3.30 41.57
C VAL A 58 -8.82 -3.05 41.95
N GLN A 59 -8.08 -2.35 41.07
CA GLN A 59 -6.68 -1.99 41.30
C GLN A 59 -6.59 -0.50 41.68
N GLN A 60 -5.78 -0.17 42.69
CA GLN A 60 -5.55 1.22 43.08
C GLN A 60 -4.79 1.97 41.98
N ALA A 61 -5.17 3.22 41.76
CA ALA A 61 -4.56 4.07 40.74
C ALA A 61 -3.10 4.43 41.09
N ALA A 62 -2.25 4.47 40.07
CA ALA A 62 -0.85 4.90 40.19
C ALA A 62 -0.75 6.38 40.59
N PRO A 63 0.39 6.80 41.19
CA PRO A 63 0.61 8.20 41.55
C PRO A 63 0.65 9.12 40.30
N PRO A 64 0.36 10.43 40.47
CA PRO A 64 0.36 11.38 39.35
C PRO A 64 1.72 11.46 38.67
N ILE A 65 1.74 11.30 37.36
CA ILE A 65 2.94 11.46 36.52
C ILE A 65 2.93 12.88 35.95
N GLU A 66 4.06 13.58 35.98
CA GLU A 66 4.20 14.88 35.32
C GLU A 66 4.21 14.71 33.80
N TYR A 67 3.25 15.35 33.12
CA TYR A 67 3.14 15.28 31.67
C TYR A 67 3.94 16.41 31.02
N PRO A 68 4.62 16.14 29.89
CA PRO A 68 5.24 17.20 29.11
C PRO A 68 4.18 18.19 28.61
N LYS A 69 4.58 19.45 28.44
CA LYS A 69 3.70 20.51 27.93
C LYS A 69 3.18 20.13 26.53
N PRO A 70 1.87 20.16 26.28
CA PRO A 70 1.33 19.79 24.99
C PRO A 70 1.74 20.81 23.93
N SER A 71 2.24 20.34 22.80
CA SER A 71 2.47 21.13 21.58
C SER A 71 1.45 20.71 20.50
N CYS A 72 1.04 21.68 19.68
CA CYS A 72 0.24 21.42 18.48
C CYS A 72 1.19 21.35 17.27
N THR A 73 1.51 20.14 16.83
CA THR A 73 2.35 19.91 15.64
C THR A 73 1.46 19.42 14.50
N ILE A 74 1.51 20.12 13.36
CA ILE A 74 0.80 19.72 12.13
C ILE A 74 1.82 18.99 11.24
N VAL A 75 1.61 17.70 10.98
CA VAL A 75 2.42 16.92 10.04
C VAL A 75 1.69 16.86 8.70
N ILE A 76 2.30 17.41 7.66
CA ILE A 76 1.75 17.42 6.29
C ILE A 76 2.62 16.49 5.45
N TYR A 77 2.04 15.41 4.93
CA TYR A 77 2.71 14.52 3.99
C TYR A 77 2.52 15.03 2.57
N GLU A 78 3.63 15.17 1.82
CA GLU A 78 3.58 15.51 0.40
C GLU A 78 3.25 14.28 -0.45
N VAL A 79 2.60 14.52 -1.60
CA VAL A 79 2.29 13.46 -2.56
C VAL A 79 3.58 13.02 -3.26
N PRO A 80 3.87 11.70 -3.35
CA PRO A 80 5.06 11.22 -4.03
C PRO A 80 5.04 11.62 -5.51
N GLN A 81 6.08 12.31 -5.97
CA GLN A 81 6.23 12.68 -7.37
C GLN A 81 6.85 11.52 -8.16
N ALA A 82 6.05 10.82 -8.95
CA ALA A 82 6.53 9.76 -9.83
C ALA A 82 6.98 10.34 -11.19
N ARG A 83 8.24 10.13 -11.56
CA ARG A 83 8.76 10.45 -12.90
C ARG A 83 8.67 9.23 -13.80
N ILE A 84 7.83 9.29 -14.82
CA ILE A 84 7.73 8.24 -15.84
C ILE A 84 8.89 8.42 -16.83
N VAL A 85 9.85 7.50 -16.81
CA VAL A 85 10.95 7.45 -17.79
C VAL A 85 10.66 6.33 -18.78
N ARG A 86 10.45 6.67 -20.05
CA ARG A 86 10.40 5.69 -21.14
C ARG A 86 11.83 5.42 -21.59
N LYS A 87 12.34 4.22 -21.31
CA LYS A 87 13.64 3.75 -21.78
C LYS A 87 13.41 2.79 -22.94
N PHE A 88 14.05 3.06 -24.07
CA PHE A 88 14.10 2.12 -25.19
C PHE A 88 15.46 1.45 -25.14
N GLU A 89 15.48 0.16 -24.85
CA GLU A 89 16.68 -0.67 -24.88
C GLU A 89 16.57 -1.59 -26.09
N GLN A 90 17.64 -1.68 -26.87
CA GLN A 90 17.76 -2.66 -27.94
C GLN A 90 18.27 -3.95 -27.31
N LEU A 91 17.32 -4.78 -26.87
CA LEU A 91 17.62 -6.09 -26.30
C LEU A 91 17.77 -7.06 -27.46
N ASP A 92 18.98 -7.59 -27.64
CA ASP A 92 19.32 -8.73 -28.51
C ASP A 92 19.47 -8.51 -30.03
N VAL A 93 20.06 -7.39 -30.46
CA VAL A 93 20.65 -7.33 -31.81
C VAL A 93 22.16 -7.54 -31.72
N THR A 94 22.59 -8.78 -31.82
CA THR A 94 24.00 -9.15 -31.96
C THR A 94 24.45 -8.90 -33.39
N ASN A 95 25.56 -8.17 -33.56
CA ASN A 95 26.17 -7.97 -34.87
C ASN A 95 27.00 -9.20 -35.22
N GLU A 96 26.55 -9.97 -36.20
CA GLU A 96 27.14 -11.26 -36.57
C GLU A 96 27.55 -11.23 -38.04
N ASN A 97 28.69 -11.84 -38.35
CA ASN A 97 29.18 -11.92 -39.72
C ASN A 97 28.27 -12.87 -40.52
N PRO A 98 27.72 -12.43 -41.67
CA PRO A 98 26.80 -13.26 -42.45
C PRO A 98 27.40 -14.60 -42.89
N GLU A 99 28.71 -14.66 -43.17
CA GLU A 99 29.35 -15.91 -43.57
C GLU A 99 29.41 -16.93 -42.42
N ASP A 100 29.77 -16.47 -41.22
CA ASP A 100 29.84 -17.31 -40.01
C ASP A 100 28.45 -17.77 -39.56
N TYR A 101 27.44 -16.90 -39.75
CA TYR A 101 26.04 -17.22 -39.45
C TYR A 101 25.50 -18.31 -40.37
N VAL A 102 25.76 -18.20 -41.69
CA VAL A 102 25.36 -19.22 -42.66
C VAL A 102 26.09 -20.54 -42.38
N ALA A 103 27.38 -20.50 -42.05
CA ALA A 103 28.12 -21.71 -41.68
C ALA A 103 27.51 -22.42 -40.47
N SER A 104 27.09 -21.67 -39.45
CA SER A 104 26.57 -22.23 -38.19
C SER A 104 25.11 -22.68 -38.28
N TYR A 105 24.28 -22.01 -39.08
CA TYR A 105 22.83 -22.21 -39.09
C TYR A 105 22.25 -22.63 -40.45
N SER A 106 23.10 -22.98 -41.43
CA SER A 106 22.69 -23.33 -42.81
C SER A 106 21.48 -24.27 -42.90
N GLU A 107 21.41 -25.29 -42.05
CA GLU A 107 20.32 -26.28 -42.05
C GLU A 107 18.97 -25.71 -41.60
N SER A 108 18.99 -24.66 -40.77
CA SER A 108 17.78 -23.99 -40.26
C SER A 108 17.39 -22.77 -41.10
N LEU A 109 18.22 -22.34 -42.05
CA LEU A 109 17.94 -21.17 -42.87
C LEU A 109 16.91 -21.49 -43.96
N LEU A 110 15.82 -20.74 -43.95
CA LEU A 110 14.79 -20.84 -44.97
C LEU A 110 15.18 -20.00 -46.18
N ASN A 111 14.95 -20.55 -47.37
CA ASN A 111 15.01 -19.76 -48.59
C ASN A 111 13.90 -18.70 -48.58
N SER A 112 14.17 -17.57 -49.22
CA SER A 112 13.21 -16.46 -49.29
C SER A 112 11.85 -16.90 -49.88
N THR A 113 11.88 -17.79 -50.86
CA THR A 113 10.68 -18.35 -51.50
C THR A 113 9.88 -19.25 -50.55
N THR A 114 10.55 -20.11 -49.78
CA THR A 114 9.90 -21.02 -48.82
C THR A 114 9.36 -20.27 -47.61
N LEU A 115 10.07 -19.23 -47.17
CA LEU A 115 9.64 -18.34 -46.08
C LEU A 115 8.33 -17.64 -46.42
N VAL A 116 8.22 -17.04 -47.62
CA VAL A 116 6.98 -16.37 -48.07
C VAL A 116 5.81 -17.36 -48.17
N GLN A 117 6.05 -18.59 -48.64
CA GLN A 117 5.02 -19.62 -48.69
C GLN A 117 4.54 -20.02 -47.29
N GLN A 118 5.45 -20.24 -46.34
CA GLN A 118 5.08 -20.53 -44.95
C GLN A 118 4.35 -19.38 -44.27
N ALA A 119 4.80 -18.14 -44.47
CA ALA A 119 4.15 -16.94 -43.93
C ALA A 119 2.70 -16.82 -44.44
N ARG A 120 2.47 -17.08 -45.74
CA ARG A 120 1.13 -17.14 -46.32
C ARG A 120 0.28 -18.26 -45.73
N ASN A 121 0.86 -19.43 -45.50
CA ASN A 121 0.16 -20.56 -44.87
C ASN A 121 -0.25 -20.25 -43.42
N VAL A 122 0.50 -19.40 -42.72
CA VAL A 122 0.19 -18.92 -41.36
C VAL A 122 -0.77 -17.72 -41.36
N GLY A 123 -1.14 -17.19 -42.54
CA GLY A 123 -2.10 -16.09 -42.68
C GLY A 123 -1.49 -14.70 -42.59
N VAL A 124 -0.16 -14.57 -42.71
CA VAL A 124 0.51 -13.26 -42.83
C VAL A 124 0.35 -12.76 -44.27
N ILE A 125 -0.47 -11.72 -44.44
CA ILE A 125 -0.84 -11.15 -45.76
C ILE A 125 0.09 -9.99 -46.17
N GLU A 126 0.90 -9.49 -45.24
CA GLU A 126 1.77 -8.34 -45.47
C GLU A 126 2.88 -8.66 -46.48
N ASP A 127 3.18 -7.70 -47.38
CA ASP A 127 4.33 -7.79 -48.28
C ASP A 127 5.63 -7.63 -47.47
N ILE A 128 6.13 -8.75 -46.95
CA ILE A 128 7.44 -8.86 -46.26
C ILE A 128 8.57 -8.25 -47.13
N VAL A 129 8.41 -8.33 -48.45
CA VAL A 129 9.34 -7.75 -49.43
C VAL A 129 9.45 -6.23 -49.28
N THR A 130 8.35 -5.53 -48.99
CA THR A 130 8.35 -4.07 -48.81
C THR A 130 9.04 -3.65 -47.51
N PHE A 131 8.95 -4.47 -46.46
CA PHE A 131 9.66 -4.24 -45.19
C PHE A 131 11.17 -4.42 -45.33
N LEU A 132 11.62 -5.48 -46.03
CA LEU A 132 13.05 -5.75 -46.24
C LEU A 132 13.71 -4.78 -47.23
N SER A 133 12.95 -4.24 -48.19
CA SER A 133 13.45 -3.25 -49.15
C SER A 133 13.68 -1.86 -48.53
N LYS A 134 13.13 -1.58 -47.35
CA LYS A 134 13.26 -0.28 -46.71
C LYS A 134 14.62 -0.21 -46.02
N LYS A 135 15.65 0.21 -46.76
CA LYS A 135 16.95 0.55 -46.16
C LYS A 135 16.73 1.55 -45.02
N PRO A 136 17.31 1.33 -43.83
CA PRO A 136 17.28 2.33 -42.78
C PRO A 136 17.98 3.58 -43.30
N SER A 137 17.24 4.68 -43.33
CA SER A 137 17.81 6.01 -43.55
C SER A 137 18.90 6.18 -42.51
N GLN A 138 20.14 6.39 -42.93
CA GLN A 138 21.18 6.79 -41.99
C GLN A 138 20.81 8.18 -41.49
N GLU A 139 20.20 8.24 -40.31
CA GLU A 139 20.03 9.47 -39.55
C GLU A 139 21.42 9.85 -39.02
N THR A 140 22.07 10.75 -39.75
CA THR A 140 23.27 11.45 -39.32
C THR A 140 22.91 12.31 -38.11
N ILE A 141 23.55 12.06 -36.98
CA ILE A 141 23.59 12.96 -35.81
C ILE A 141 24.49 14.15 -36.14
#